data_AF-B0RKN2-F1
#
_entry.id   AF-B0RKN2-F1
#
_cell.length_a   1.000
_cell.length_b   1.000
_cell.length_c   1.000
_cell.angle_alpha   90.00
_cell.angle_beta   90.00
_cell.angle_gamma   90.00
#
_symmetry.space_group_name_H-M   'P 1'
#
loop_
_entity.id
_entity.type
_entity.pdbx_description
1 polymer ?
#
loop_
_entity_poly.entity_id
_entity_poly.type
_entity_poly.pdbx_seq_one_letter_code
_entity_poly.pdbx_strand_id
1 'polypeptide(L)'
;MILRVATEPLHFTVKIMNTEIYVGAPVMRKEGSMQIMTVTSAMRGYCWCSWQCDNGQPGNERFRIHELELAPLKLSNGIIFYGL
;
A
#
# COMPACT_ATOMS: atom_id res chain seq x y z
N MET A 1 -1.04 -25.13 16.71
CA MET A 1 -2.43 -24.64 16.65
C MET A 1 -2.45 -23.45 15.70
N ILE A 2 -2.80 -23.69 14.44
CA ILE A 2 -2.81 -22.67 13.38
C ILE A 2 -4.27 -22.25 13.24
N LEU A 3 -4.59 -20.99 13.55
CA LEU A 3 -5.80 -20.35 13.02
C LEU A 3 -5.37 -19.41 11.90
N ARG A 4 -5.68 -19.82 10.67
CA ARG A 4 -5.66 -18.97 9.49
C ARG A 4 -6.74 -17.91 9.66
N VAL A 5 -6.37 -16.64 9.54
CA VAL A 5 -7.27 -15.62 8.99
C VAL A 5 -6.67 -15.23 7.65
N ALA A 6 -7.01 -16.03 6.63
CA ALA A 6 -7.02 -15.54 5.28
C ALA A 6 -8.25 -14.61 5.18
N THR A 7 -8.12 -13.37 5.62
CA THR A 7 -8.89 -12.32 4.98
C THR A 7 -8.27 -12.21 3.60
N GLU A 8 -8.88 -12.84 2.61
CA GLU A 8 -8.71 -12.42 1.23
C GLU A 8 -8.80 -10.89 1.25
N PRO A 9 -7.75 -10.14 0.88
CA PRO A 9 -7.88 -8.69 0.81
C PRO A 9 -9.09 -8.45 -0.07
N LEU A 10 -10.05 -7.66 0.40
CA LEU A 10 -11.20 -7.30 -0.40
C LEU A 10 -10.65 -6.65 -1.69
N HIS A 11 -10.63 -7.42 -2.78
CA HIS A 11 -10.13 -7.02 -4.08
C HIS A 11 -11.12 -6.02 -4.67
N PHE A 12 -11.08 -4.78 -4.18
CA PHE A 12 -11.75 -3.68 -4.85
C PHE A 12 -10.75 -3.05 -5.80
N THR A 13 -10.83 -3.45 -7.07
CA THR A 13 -10.11 -2.81 -8.16
C THR A 13 -10.69 -1.42 -8.38
N VAL A 14 -10.05 -0.40 -7.82
CA VAL A 14 -10.38 0.98 -8.14
C VAL A 14 -9.61 1.36 -9.41
N LYS A 15 -10.26 1.25 -10.56
CA LYS A 15 -9.69 1.64 -11.85
C LYS A 15 -9.72 3.15 -12.01
N ILE A 16 -8.56 3.80 -11.94
CA ILE A 16 -8.44 5.25 -12.20
C ILE A 16 -7.26 5.46 -13.14
N MET A 17 -7.53 5.98 -14.35
CA MET A 17 -6.54 6.40 -15.35
C MET A 17 -5.38 5.37 -15.57
N ASN A 18 -5.76 4.10 -15.81
CA ASN A 18 -4.88 2.94 -16.04
C ASN A 18 -4.09 2.38 -14.84
N THR A 19 -4.23 2.90 -13.63
CA THR A 19 -3.58 2.32 -12.45
C THR A 19 -4.61 1.65 -11.54
N GLU A 20 -4.40 0.36 -11.27
CA GLU A 20 -5.20 -0.44 -10.34
C GLU A 20 -4.42 -0.55 -9.03
N ILE A 21 -4.97 0.00 -7.94
CA ILE A 21 -4.40 -0.14 -6.59
C ILE A 21 -5.39 -0.92 -5.75
N TYR A 22 -4.92 -2.01 -5.16
CA TYR A 22 -5.72 -2.87 -4.28
C TYR A 22 -5.56 -2.46 -2.82
N VAL A 23 -6.60 -2.67 -2.02
CA VAL A 23 -6.52 -2.56 -0.55
C VAL A 23 -5.57 -3.64 -0.05
N GLY A 24 -4.60 -3.25 0.76
CA GLY A 24 -3.49 -4.09 1.22
C GLY A 24 -2.20 -3.88 0.43
N ALA A 25 -2.23 -3.11 -0.66
CA ALA A 25 -1.02 -2.83 -1.43
C ALA A 25 -0.02 -2.02 -0.60
N PRO A 26 1.26 -2.44 -0.56
CA PRO A 26 2.32 -1.61 0.00
C PRO A 26 2.63 -0.48 -0.99
N VAL A 27 2.58 0.76 -0.50
CA VAL A 27 2.77 1.98 -1.27
C VAL A 27 3.73 2.90 -0.56
N MET A 28 4.30 3.84 -1.32
CA MET A 28 5.18 4.87 -0.83
C MET A 28 4.77 6.21 -1.44
N ARG A 29 5.09 7.31 -0.77
CA ARG A 29 4.89 8.65 -1.33
C ARG A 29 6.01 8.95 -2.31
N LYS A 30 5.67 9.42 -3.52
CA LYS A 30 6.64 9.78 -4.57
C LYS A 30 7.60 10.90 -4.15
N GLU A 31 7.10 11.83 -3.35
CA GLU A 31 7.88 12.95 -2.82
C GLU A 31 8.00 12.83 -1.30
N GLY A 32 9.22 12.65 -0.79
CA GLY A 32 9.52 12.63 0.64
C GLY A 32 10.37 11.43 1.09
N SER A 33 10.88 11.50 2.33
CA SER A 33 11.60 10.39 2.97
C SER A 33 10.61 9.28 3.35
N MET A 34 10.94 8.06 2.96
CA MET A 34 9.97 7.08 2.50
C MET A 34 9.72 5.97 3.53
N GLN A 35 8.56 6.01 4.18
CA GLN A 35 8.04 4.85 4.91
C GLN A 35 7.08 4.06 4.01
N ILE A 36 7.21 2.74 4.03
CA ILE A 36 6.24 1.86 3.37
C ILE A 36 4.93 1.94 4.14
N MET A 37 3.87 2.28 3.44
CA MET A 37 2.50 2.34 3.95
C MET A 37 1.66 1.27 3.29
N THR A 38 0.56 0.89 3.92
CA THR A 38 -0.40 -0.06 3.40
C THR A 38 -1.69 0.66 3.07
N VAL A 39 -2.22 0.48 1.85
CA VAL A 39 -3.53 1.03 1.48
C VAL A 39 -4.62 0.30 2.28
N THR A 40 -5.41 1.02 3.07
CA THR A 40 -6.52 0.45 3.86
C THR A 40 -7.88 0.69 3.22
N SER A 41 -7.99 1.72 2.37
CA SER A 41 -9.19 2.01 1.58
C SER A 41 -8.84 2.88 0.38
N ALA A 42 -9.60 2.77 -0.71
CA ALA A 42 -9.45 3.62 -1.88
C ALA A 42 -10.83 4.11 -2.34
N MET A 43 -10.97 5.42 -2.56
CA MET A 43 -12.22 6.02 -3.02
C MET A 43 -11.93 7.26 -3.87
N ARG A 44 -12.51 7.30 -5.08
CA ARG A 44 -12.58 8.50 -5.96
C ARG A 44 -11.28 9.33 -6.01
N GLY A 45 -10.15 8.72 -6.38
CA GLY A 45 -8.88 9.43 -6.58
C GLY A 45 -8.00 9.56 -5.33
N TYR A 46 -8.46 9.04 -4.19
CA TYR A 46 -7.74 9.07 -2.93
C TYR A 46 -7.55 7.66 -2.37
N CYS A 47 -6.43 7.47 -1.65
CA CYS A 47 -6.16 6.30 -0.84
C CYS A 47 -6.00 6.71 0.62
N TRP A 48 -6.60 5.93 1.50
CA TRP A 48 -6.25 5.93 2.92
C TRP A 48 -5.12 4.92 3.12
N CYS A 49 -4.07 5.37 3.78
CA CYS A 49 -2.86 4.59 4.00
C CYS A 49 -2.53 4.56 5.47
N SER A 50 -2.08 3.40 5.95
CA SER A 50 -1.63 3.18 7.33
C SER A 50 -0.19 2.69 7.36
N TRP A 51 0.58 3.09 8.36
CA TRP A 51 1.94 2.59 8.58
C TRP A 51 2.25 2.55 10.08
N GLN A 52 3.41 2.01 10.45
CA GLN A 52 3.88 2.00 11.82
C GLN A 52 5.13 2.85 11.94
N CYS A 53 5.06 3.99 12.63
CA CYS A 53 6.21 4.86 12.88
C CYS A 53 7.32 4.10 13.63
N ASP A 54 8.56 4.60 13.60
CA ASP A 54 9.72 3.97 14.26
C ASP A 54 9.54 3.79 15.78
N ASN A 55 8.68 4.61 16.40
CA ASN A 55 8.29 4.51 17.80
C ASN A 55 7.20 3.44 18.07
N GLY A 56 6.83 2.65 17.05
CA GLY A 56 5.81 1.61 17.12
C GLY A 56 4.37 2.11 17.04
N GLN A 57 4.13 3.42 16.97
CA GLN A 57 2.77 3.99 16.89
C GLN A 57 2.20 3.87 15.47
N PRO A 58 0.89 3.60 15.32
CA PRO A 58 0.25 3.59 14.02
C PRO A 58 0.08 5.02 13.47
N GLY A 59 0.54 5.25 12.24
CA GLY A 59 0.23 6.43 11.43
C GLY A 59 -0.89 6.11 10.44
N ASN A 60 -1.78 7.07 10.19
CA ASN A 60 -2.83 6.96 9.19
C ASN A 60 -3.02 8.30 8.49
N GLU A 61 -3.00 8.32 7.16
CA GLU A 61 -3.18 9.55 6.38
C GLU A 61 -3.86 9.25 5.04
N ARG A 62 -4.51 10.29 4.48
CA ARG A 62 -5.15 10.24 3.17
C ARG A 62 -4.27 10.91 2.14
N PHE A 63 -3.93 10.17 1.09
CA PHE A 63 -3.14 10.66 -0.04
C PHE A 63 -3.95 10.69 -1.32
N ARG A 64 -3.57 11.56 -2.26
CA ARG A 64 -4.04 11.45 -3.65
C ARG A 64 -3.31 10.29 -4.31
N ILE A 65 -4.01 9.53 -5.14
CA ILE A 65 -3.43 8.35 -5.80
C ILE A 65 -2.17 8.68 -6.60
N HIS A 66 -2.12 9.84 -7.28
CA HIS A 66 -0.95 10.24 -8.05
C HIS A 66 0.27 10.65 -7.21
N GLU A 67 0.10 10.87 -5.91
CA GLU A 67 1.19 11.13 -4.96
C GLU A 67 1.82 9.82 -4.47
N LEU A 68 1.21 8.68 -4.77
CA LEU A 68 1.65 7.36 -4.35
C LEU A 68 2.24 6.57 -5.51
N GLU A 69 3.19 5.70 -5.18
CA GLU A 69 3.71 4.65 -6.04
C GLU A 69 3.75 3.32 -5.30
N LEU A 70 3.76 2.21 -6.04
CA LEU A 70 3.87 0.88 -5.43
C LEU A 70 5.24 0.72 -4.78
N ALA A 71 5.23 0.22 -3.54
CA ALA A 71 6.48 -0.11 -2.85
C ALA A 71 7.20 -1.24 -3.59
N PRO A 72 8.55 -1.18 -3.69
CA PRO A 72 9.32 -2.27 -4.25
C PRO A 72 9.13 -3.54 -3.42
N LEU A 73 8.70 -4.61 -4.06
CA LEU A 73 8.63 -5.93 -3.44
C LEU A 73 10.01 -6.58 -3.50
N LYS A 74 10.75 -6.52 -2.39
CA LYS A 74 12.00 -7.27 -2.24
C LYS A 74 11.68 -8.71 -1.83
N LEU A 75 11.85 -9.64 -2.75
CA LEU A 75 11.78 -11.06 -2.47
C LEU A 75 13.00 -11.50 -1.65
N SER A 76 12.87 -12.60 -0.91
CA SER A 76 13.93 -13.19 -0.08
C SER A 76 15.16 -13.63 -0.88
N ASN A 77 15.01 -13.83 -2.19
CA ASN A 77 16.11 -14.14 -3.12
C ASN A 77 16.85 -12.88 -3.64
N GLY A 78 16.54 -11.70 -3.09
CA GLY A 78 17.20 -10.44 -3.45
C GLY A 78 16.63 -9.75 -4.68
N ILE A 79 15.64 -10.34 -5.36
CA ILE A 79 14.96 -9.72 -6.50
C ILE A 79 14.03 -8.62 -5.98
N ILE A 80 14.14 -7.43 -6.55
CA ILE A 80 13.28 -6.31 -6.24
C ILE A 80 12.34 -6.09 -7.43
N PHE A 81 11.04 -6.26 -7.22
CA PHE A 81 10.01 -5.89 -8.19
C PHE A 81 9.56 -4.47 -7.88
N TYR A 82 9.95 -3.54 -8.74
CA TYR A 82 9.23 -2.28 -8.89
C TYR A 82 7.95 -2.63 -9.67
N GLY A 83 6.78 -2.21 -9.18
CA GLY A 83 5.47 -2.70 -9.66
C GLY A 83 5.32 -2.79 -11.19
N LEU A 84 4.57 -3.80 -11.63
CA LEU A 84 4.18 -4.09 -13.02
C LEU A 84 3.55 -2.90 -13.75
#